data_AF-A0A6N7C7Y1-F1
#
_entry.id   AF-A0A6N7C7Y1-F1
#
_cell.length_a   1.000
_cell.length_b   1.000
_cell.length_c   1.000
_cell.angle_alpha   90.00
_cell.angle_beta   90.00
_cell.angle_gamma   90.00
#
_symmetry.space_group_name_H-M   'P 1'
#
loop_
_entity.id
_entity.type
_entity.pdbx_description
1 polymer ?
#
loop_
_entity_poly.entity_id
_entity_poly.type
_entity_poly.pdbx_seq_one_letter_code
_entity_poly.pdbx_strand_id
1 'polypeptide(L)'
;MKWMRRDRKISLDMYDEHLVVSHILRLTDSRCFWYSRAHHIALDGYGAMTLIGRTAELYVAALEQREAPAHPVVHPGQLLDEDLRYQQSDQRRRDRDFWVGETADLPDAVTLGRSSTPGAAAHRVSGAVSARGNALVDRGGSVRRR
;
A
#
# COMPACT_ATOMS: atom_id res chain seq x y z
N MET A 1 2.20 -20.81 1.07
CA MET A 1 1.91 -19.91 -0.08
C MET A 1 0.61 -20.20 -0.84
N LYS A 2 0.09 -21.45 -0.91
CA LYS A 2 -1.14 -21.79 -1.66
C LYS A 2 -2.35 -20.94 -1.23
N TRP A 3 -2.50 -20.71 0.08
CA TRP A 3 -3.56 -19.86 0.64
C TRP A 3 -3.49 -18.42 0.13
N MET A 4 -2.36 -17.71 0.31
CA MET A 4 -2.18 -16.33 -0.19
C MET A 4 -2.45 -16.18 -1.69
N ARG A 5 -2.05 -17.16 -2.51
CA ARG A 5 -2.31 -17.14 -3.96
C ARG A 5 -3.79 -17.31 -4.30
N ARG A 6 -4.55 -18.04 -3.47
CA ARG A 6 -6.00 -18.17 -3.60
C ARG A 6 -6.68 -16.88 -3.13
N ASP A 7 -6.28 -16.39 -1.98
CA ASP A 7 -6.85 -15.18 -1.36
C ASP A 7 -6.69 -13.94 -2.26
N ARG A 8 -5.50 -13.76 -2.87
CA ARG A 8 -5.24 -12.67 -3.83
C ARG A 8 -6.20 -12.65 -5.03
N LYS A 9 -6.80 -13.78 -5.39
CA LYS A 9 -7.75 -13.85 -6.52
C LYS A 9 -9.17 -13.47 -6.12
N ILE A 10 -9.44 -13.33 -4.83
CA ILE A 10 -10.73 -12.89 -4.31
C ILE A 10 -10.77 -11.37 -4.40
N SER A 11 -11.72 -10.85 -5.17
CA SER A 11 -11.95 -9.41 -5.25
C SER A 11 -12.34 -8.88 -3.88
N LEU A 12 -11.83 -7.70 -3.53
CA LEU A 12 -12.42 -6.90 -2.47
C LEU A 12 -13.64 -6.20 -3.09
N ASP A 13 -14.80 -6.34 -2.45
CA ASP A 13 -15.97 -5.56 -2.85
C ASP A 13 -15.72 -4.11 -2.41
N MET A 14 -15.91 -3.17 -3.34
CA MET A 14 -15.73 -1.74 -3.07
C MET A 14 -16.80 -1.19 -2.13
N TYR A 15 -17.97 -1.84 -2.05
CA TYR A 15 -19.09 -1.41 -1.21
C TYR A 15 -19.11 -2.09 0.16
N ASP A 16 -18.19 -3.03 0.42
CA ASP A 16 -17.95 -3.60 1.74
C ASP A 16 -17.01 -2.67 2.53
N GLU A 17 -17.09 -2.72 3.86
CA GLU A 17 -16.30 -1.91 4.79
C GLU A 17 -14.80 -2.26 4.76
N HIS A 18 -14.41 -3.41 4.21
CA HIS A 18 -13.04 -3.92 4.29
C HIS A 18 -12.22 -3.68 3.01
N LEU A 19 -11.84 -2.42 2.75
CA LEU A 19 -11.00 -2.07 1.60
C LEU A 19 -9.51 -2.41 1.77
N VAL A 20 -9.09 -2.76 2.98
CA VAL A 20 -7.73 -3.22 3.31
C VAL A 20 -7.85 -4.45 4.22
N VAL A 21 -7.20 -5.54 3.83
CA VAL A 21 -7.21 -6.80 4.58
C VAL A 21 -5.78 -7.21 4.87
N SER A 22 -5.50 -7.53 6.13
CA SER A 22 -4.15 -7.90 6.56
C SER A 22 -4.12 -9.09 7.51
N HIS A 23 -3.10 -9.92 7.35
CA HIS A 23 -2.90 -11.14 8.12
C HIS A 23 -1.42 -11.31 8.51
N ILE A 24 -1.19 -11.68 9.76
CA ILE A 24 0.12 -12.17 10.23
C ILE A 24 0.11 -13.69 10.21
N LEU A 25 0.95 -14.28 9.38
CA LEU A 25 1.07 -15.73 9.21
C LEU A 25 2.36 -16.20 9.89
N ARG A 26 2.23 -16.82 11.07
CA ARG A 26 3.38 -17.40 11.77
C ARG A 26 3.82 -18.69 11.07
N LEU A 27 5.09 -18.76 10.68
CA LEU A 27 5.68 -19.92 9.99
C LEU A 27 6.50 -20.77 10.96
N THR A 28 7.24 -20.11 11.84
CA THR A 28 7.99 -20.68 12.97
C THR A 28 7.90 -19.69 14.14
N ASP A 29 8.50 -20.02 15.28
CA ASP A 29 8.52 -19.11 16.44
C ASP A 29 9.24 -17.79 16.16
N SER A 30 10.19 -17.77 15.21
CA SER A 30 11.00 -16.60 14.85
C SER A 30 10.74 -16.07 13.43
N ARG A 31 9.77 -16.62 12.70
CA ARG A 31 9.46 -16.19 11.32
C ARG A 31 7.97 -16.05 11.11
N CYS A 32 7.57 -14.86 10.66
CA CYS A 32 6.22 -14.58 10.20
C CYS A 32 6.23 -13.98 8.80
N PHE A 33 5.10 -14.08 8.11
CA PHE A 33 4.78 -13.22 6.98
C PHE A 33 3.70 -12.24 7.39
N TRP A 34 3.92 -10.98 7.02
CA TRP A 34 2.86 -9.99 6.98
C TRP A 34 2.29 -9.97 5.56
N TYR A 35 1.08 -10.49 5.40
CA TYR A 35 0.34 -10.49 4.15
C TYR A 35 -0.72 -9.38 4.19
N SER A 36 -0.75 -8.52 3.18
CA SER A 36 -1.76 -7.47 3.05
C SER A 36 -2.24 -7.37 1.61
N ARG A 37 -3.53 -7.11 1.44
CA ARG A 37 -4.15 -6.76 0.17
C ARG A 37 -5.09 -5.57 0.38
N ALA A 38 -5.17 -4.72 -0.62
CA ALA A 38 -6.01 -3.54 -0.58
C ALA A 38 -6.74 -3.39 -1.92
N HIS A 39 -7.94 -2.83 -1.87
CA HIS A 39 -8.61 -2.35 -3.06
C HIS A 39 -7.87 -1.10 -3.52
N HIS A 40 -7.48 -1.03 -4.80
CA HIS A 40 -6.65 0.07 -5.32
C HIS A 40 -7.34 1.44 -5.26
N ILE A 41 -8.66 1.48 -5.07
CA ILE A 41 -9.39 2.72 -4.80
C ILE A 41 -8.96 3.39 -3.48
N ALA A 42 -8.55 2.60 -2.49
CA ALA A 42 -8.19 3.09 -1.16
C ALA A 42 -6.68 3.37 -1.04
N LEU A 43 -5.85 2.58 -1.74
CA LEU A 43 -4.39 2.68 -1.64
C LEU A 43 -3.72 2.48 -3.00
N ASP A 44 -2.84 3.42 -3.34
CA ASP A 44 -1.82 3.25 -4.37
C ASP A 44 -0.54 2.63 -3.77
N GLY A 45 0.51 2.51 -4.60
CA GLY A 45 1.80 1.97 -4.14
C GLY A 45 2.47 2.83 -3.05
N TYR A 46 2.30 4.15 -3.09
CA TYR A 46 2.90 5.07 -2.12
C TYR A 46 2.17 5.00 -0.78
N GLY A 47 0.84 5.03 -0.80
CA GLY A 47 -0.02 4.85 0.36
C GLY A 47 0.22 3.48 1.04
N ALA A 48 0.38 2.42 0.25
CA ALA A 48 0.70 1.09 0.79
C ALA A 48 2.06 1.08 1.53
N MET A 49 3.10 1.72 0.98
CA MET A 49 4.40 1.81 1.65
C MET A 49 4.34 2.69 2.91
N THR A 50 3.58 3.78 2.85
CA THR A 50 3.35 4.67 4.00
C THR A 50 2.65 3.92 5.13
N LEU A 51 1.61 3.14 4.82
CA LEU A 51 0.90 2.29 5.78
C LEU A 51 1.84 1.26 6.42
N ILE A 52 2.67 0.60 5.63
CA ILE A 52 3.64 -0.37 6.12
C ILE A 52 4.66 0.27 7.06
N GLY A 53 5.26 1.40 6.65
CA GLY A 53 6.21 2.15 7.46
C GLY A 53 5.59 2.62 8.78
N ARG A 54 4.41 3.24 8.71
CA ARG A 54 3.71 3.74 9.89
C ARG A 54 3.33 2.64 10.87
N THR A 55 2.89 1.48 10.37
CA THR A 55 2.58 0.33 11.23
C THR A 55 3.84 -0.16 11.95
N ALA A 56 4.99 -0.20 11.26
CA ALA A 56 6.26 -0.58 11.88
C ALA A 56 6.69 0.43 12.96
N GLU A 57 6.55 1.74 12.70
CA GLU A 57 6.83 2.78 13.71
C GLU A 57 5.97 2.63 14.96
N LEU A 58 4.66 2.41 14.77
CA LEU A 58 3.70 2.20 15.87
C LEU A 58 4.04 0.93 16.66
N TYR A 59 4.38 -0.15 15.96
CA TYR A 59 4.79 -1.41 16.58
C TYR A 59 6.05 -1.25 17.44
N VAL A 60 7.08 -0.59 16.91
CA VAL A 60 8.33 -0.32 17.64
C VAL A 60 8.08 0.56 18.86
N ALA A 61 7.30 1.64 18.71
CA ALA A 61 6.97 2.52 19.82
C ALA A 61 6.21 1.79 20.94
N ALA A 62 5.26 0.91 20.57
CA ALA A 62 4.52 0.08 21.52
C ALA A 62 5.44 -0.92 22.26
N LEU A 63 6.38 -1.57 21.55
CA LEU A 63 7.37 -2.45 22.18
C LEU A 63 8.27 -1.70 23.17
N GLU A 64 8.67 -0.49 22.82
CA GLU A 64 9.53 0.37 23.63
C GLU A 64 8.76 1.12 24.73
N GLN A 65 7.44 0.94 24.83
CA GLN A 65 6.56 1.63 25.77
C GLN A 65 6.69 3.16 25.72
N ARG A 66 6.88 3.70 24.53
CA ARG A 66 6.94 5.14 24.29
C ARG A 66 5.84 5.58 23.33
N GLU A 67 5.62 6.88 23.28
CA GLU A 67 4.75 7.46 22.28
C GLU A 67 5.37 7.36 20.88
N ALA A 68 4.55 7.05 19.89
CA ALA A 68 4.96 7.08 18.50
C ALA A 68 5.04 8.54 18.01
N PRO A 69 5.97 8.88 17.10
CA PRO A 69 6.00 10.21 16.52
C PRO A 69 4.65 10.60 15.93
N ALA A 70 4.28 11.88 16.05
CA ALA A 70 3.09 12.40 15.40
C ALA A 70 3.17 12.15 13.89
N HIS A 71 2.07 11.70 13.30
CA HIS A 71 1.96 11.54 11.85
C HIS A 71 0.88 12.50 11.37
N PRO A 72 1.22 13.52 10.56
CA PRO A 72 0.21 14.39 10.00
C PRO A 72 -0.72 13.57 9.12
N VAL A 73 -2.01 13.61 9.42
CA VAL A 73 -3.05 12.93 8.63
C VAL A 73 -3.81 14.00 7.86
N VAL A 74 -3.88 13.85 6.55
CA VAL A 74 -4.80 14.64 5.73
C VAL A 74 -6.15 13.95 5.76
N HIS A 75 -7.18 14.64 6.22
CA HIS A 75 -8.52 14.07 6.24
C HIS A 75 -9.09 13.97 4.82
N PRO A 76 -9.88 12.92 4.49
CA PRO A 76 -10.49 12.78 3.17
C PRO A 76 -11.29 14.02 2.71
N GLY A 77 -11.95 14.72 3.64
CA GLY A 77 -12.66 15.97 3.33
C GLY A 77 -11.73 17.08 2.81
N GLN A 78 -10.52 17.20 3.36
CA GLN A 78 -9.55 18.20 2.91
C GLN A 78 -9.03 17.89 1.50
N LEU A 79 -8.86 16.59 1.17
CA LEU A 79 -8.50 16.15 -0.17
C LEU A 79 -9.63 16.45 -1.16
N LEU A 80 -10.88 16.22 -0.77
CA LEU A 80 -12.04 16.55 -1.59
C LEU A 80 -12.13 18.07 -1.84
N ASP A 81 -11.92 18.89 -0.82
CA ASP A 81 -11.93 20.34 -0.96
C ASP A 81 -10.82 20.84 -1.90
N GLU A 82 -9.63 20.24 -1.85
CA GLU A 82 -8.53 20.54 -2.79
C GLU A 82 -8.88 20.13 -4.22
N ASP A 83 -9.43 18.93 -4.42
CA ASP A 83 -9.87 18.47 -5.75
C ASP A 83 -10.93 19.39 -6.32
N LEU A 84 -11.96 19.74 -5.55
CA LEU A 84 -13.01 20.67 -5.99
C LEU A 84 -12.45 22.04 -6.35
N ARG A 85 -11.51 22.57 -5.57
CA ARG A 85 -10.82 23.83 -5.91
C ARG A 85 -10.03 23.71 -7.21
N TYR A 86 -9.30 22.61 -7.41
CA TYR A 86 -8.59 22.36 -8.67
C TYR A 86 -9.56 22.28 -9.85
N GLN A 87 -10.66 21.53 -9.71
CA GLN A 87 -11.68 21.36 -10.75
C GLN A 87 -12.34 22.69 -11.18
N GLN A 88 -12.41 23.67 -10.29
CA GLN A 88 -12.98 24.99 -10.57
C GLN A 88 -11.93 26.01 -11.03
N SER A 89 -10.65 25.65 -11.03
CA SER A 89 -9.55 26.56 -11.33
C SER A 89 -9.28 26.75 -12.82
N ASP A 90 -8.63 27.86 -13.17
CA ASP A 90 -8.06 28.08 -14.49
C ASP A 90 -6.91 27.10 -14.80
N GLN A 91 -6.25 26.55 -13.77
CA GLN A 91 -5.18 25.57 -13.93
C GLN A 91 -5.70 24.29 -14.60
N ARG A 92 -6.88 23.80 -14.21
CA ARG A 92 -7.51 22.64 -14.86
C ARG A 92 -7.69 22.83 -16.36
N ARG A 93 -8.08 24.03 -16.81
CA ARG A 93 -8.23 24.31 -18.26
C ARG A 93 -6.87 24.26 -18.96
N ARG A 94 -5.83 24.88 -18.37
CA ARG A 94 -4.47 24.83 -18.91
C ARG A 94 -3.93 23.39 -18.99
N ASP A 95 -4.11 22.61 -17.93
CA ASP A 95 -3.66 21.23 -17.88
C ASP A 95 -4.39 20.37 -18.92
N ARG A 96 -5.71 20.58 -19.08
CA ARG A 96 -6.47 19.93 -20.15
C ARG A 96 -5.91 20.27 -21.53
N ASP A 97 -5.75 21.56 -21.85
CA ASP A 97 -5.29 21.99 -23.17
C ASP A 97 -3.88 21.46 -23.46
N PHE A 98 -3.00 21.45 -22.45
CA PHE A 98 -1.69 20.82 -22.51
C PHE A 98 -1.78 19.32 -22.82
N TRP A 99 -2.52 18.54 -22.03
CA TRP A 99 -2.62 17.10 -22.23
C TRP A 99 -3.29 16.73 -23.55
N VAL A 100 -4.30 17.49 -23.99
CA VAL A 100 -4.91 17.31 -25.32
C VAL A 100 -3.88 17.55 -26.42
N GLY A 101 -3.05 18.58 -26.31
CA GLY A 101 -1.96 18.84 -27.26
C GLY A 101 -0.91 17.71 -27.28
N GLU A 102 -0.42 17.32 -26.10
CA GLU A 102 0.59 16.25 -25.98
C GLU A 102 0.09 14.87 -26.43
N THR A 103 -1.22 14.62 -26.30
CA THR A 103 -1.82 13.33 -26.67
C THR A 103 -2.38 13.28 -28.09
N ALA A 104 -2.38 14.39 -28.84
CA ALA A 104 -3.01 14.49 -30.15
C ALA A 104 -2.43 13.50 -31.19
N ASP A 105 -1.10 13.33 -31.17
CA ASP A 105 -0.35 12.52 -32.14
C ASP A 105 0.33 11.30 -31.49
N LEU A 106 -0.12 10.88 -30.30
CA LEU A 106 0.45 9.69 -29.66
C LEU A 106 0.15 8.44 -30.49
N PRO A 107 1.16 7.61 -30.78
CA PRO A 107 0.94 6.35 -31.47
C PRO A 107 0.14 5.39 -30.57
N ASP A 108 -0.49 4.39 -31.20
CA ASP A 108 -1.12 3.30 -30.47
C ASP A 108 -0.15 2.67 -29.46
N ALA A 109 -0.67 2.33 -28.28
CA ALA A 109 0.11 1.72 -27.23
C ALA A 109 0.76 0.41 -27.73
N VAL A 110 2.08 0.40 -27.80
CA VAL A 110 2.84 -0.80 -28.16
C VAL A 110 2.89 -1.78 -26.98
N THR A 111 2.66 -3.06 -27.26
CA THR A 111 2.75 -4.13 -26.26
C THR A 111 3.91 -5.06 -26.59
N LEU A 112 4.64 -5.48 -25.55
CA LEU A 112 5.71 -6.49 -25.67
C LEU A 112 5.16 -7.93 -25.70
N GLY A 113 3.84 -8.13 -25.52
CA GLY A 113 3.19 -9.44 -25.46
C GLY A 113 2.24 -9.70 -26.63
N ARG A 114 2.21 -10.94 -27.14
CA ARG A 114 1.27 -11.39 -28.20
C ARG A 114 -0.19 -11.51 -27.74
N SER A 115 -0.49 -11.29 -26.46
CA SER A 115 -1.86 -11.32 -25.94
C SER A 115 -2.10 -10.13 -25.01
N SER A 116 -3.23 -9.46 -25.19
CA SER A 116 -3.74 -8.37 -24.36
C SER A 116 -4.31 -8.83 -23.02
N THR A 117 -4.13 -10.09 -22.61
CA THR A 117 -4.54 -10.48 -21.26
C THR A 117 -3.62 -9.78 -20.25
N PRO A 118 -4.15 -8.96 -19.32
CA PRO A 118 -3.35 -8.34 -18.28
C PRO A 118 -2.63 -9.45 -17.52
N GLY A 119 -1.33 -9.55 -17.70
CA GLY A 119 -0.51 -10.41 -16.88
C GLY A 119 -0.62 -9.89 -15.45
N ALA A 120 -1.30 -10.65 -14.58
CA ALA A 120 -1.22 -10.46 -13.13
C ALA A 120 0.18 -10.87 -12.65
N ALA A 121 1.22 -10.30 -13.25
CA ALA A 121 2.60 -10.53 -12.91
C ALA A 121 2.82 -9.91 -11.53
N ALA A 122 2.93 -10.76 -10.52
CA ALA A 122 3.35 -10.32 -9.22
C ALA A 122 4.80 -9.85 -9.36
N HIS A 123 5.05 -8.54 -9.35
CA HIS A 123 6.40 -8.05 -9.08
C HIS A 123 6.74 -8.45 -7.64
N ARG A 124 7.58 -9.48 -7.51
CA ARG A 124 8.10 -9.91 -6.22
C ARG A 124 9.44 -9.22 -6.00
N VAL A 125 9.44 -8.17 -5.19
CA VAL A 125 10.68 -7.60 -4.64
C VAL A 125 10.86 -8.20 -3.25
N SER A 126 12.05 -8.73 -2.98
CA SER A 126 12.43 -9.19 -1.64
C SER A 126 13.79 -8.60 -1.29
N GLY A 127 13.88 -7.92 -0.15
CA GLY A 127 15.12 -7.46 0.44
C GLY A 127 15.16 -7.86 1.92
N ALA A 128 16.35 -8.02 2.47
CA ALA A 128 16.50 -8.18 3.91
C ALA A 128 16.10 -6.86 4.60
N VAL A 129 15.24 -6.93 5.61
CA VAL A 129 15.06 -5.81 6.53
C VAL A 129 16.40 -5.59 7.23
N SER A 130 16.88 -4.35 7.29
CA SER A 130 18.19 -4.04 7.86
C SER A 130 18.35 -4.64 9.27
N ALA A 131 19.58 -4.93 9.68
CA ALA A 131 19.89 -5.51 10.99
C ALA A 131 19.29 -4.72 12.18
N ARG A 132 19.05 -3.41 11.99
CA ARG A 132 18.41 -2.53 12.97
C ARG A 132 16.92 -2.87 13.17
N GLY A 133 16.23 -3.37 12.14
CA GLY A 133 14.86 -3.88 12.23
C GLY A 133 14.77 -5.30 12.82
N ASN A 134 15.75 -6.16 12.55
CA ASN A 134 15.81 -7.50 13.16
C ASN A 134 16.06 -7.44 14.68
N ALA A 135 16.94 -6.54 15.15
CA ALA A 135 17.28 -6.42 16.57
C ALA A 135 16.09 -6.00 17.46
N LEU A 136 15.05 -5.38 16.89
CA LEU A 136 13.84 -4.97 17.58
C LEU A 136 12.82 -6.12 17.73
N VAL A 137 12.83 -7.08 16.80
CA VAL A 137 12.00 -8.30 16.87
C VAL A 137 12.57 -9.30 17.88
N ASP A 138 13.90 -9.44 17.96
CA ASP A 138 14.54 -10.41 18.87
C ASP A 138 14.44 -10.02 20.36
N ARG A 139 14.17 -8.75 20.69
CA ARG A 139 14.04 -8.28 22.09
C ARG A 139 12.64 -8.42 22.70
N GLY A 140 11.61 -8.75 21.91
CA GLY A 140 10.22 -8.91 22.38
C GLY A 140 9.86 -10.32 22.86
N GLY A 141 10.77 -11.29 22.74
CA GLY A 141 10.53 -12.71 23.01
C GLY A 141 10.75 -13.14 24.46
N SER A 142 9.99 -12.60 25.43
CA SER A 142 9.80 -13.31 26.72
C SER A 142 8.38 -13.14 27.26
N VAL A 143 7.43 -13.88 26.67
CA VAL A 143 6.11 -14.05 27.28
C VAL A 143 6.20 -15.22 28.27
N ARG A 144 6.16 -14.91 29.56
CA ARG A 144 6.01 -15.90 30.65
C ARG A 144 4.69 -16.65 30.47
N ARG A 145 4.78 -17.98 30.43
CA ARG A 145 3.63 -18.89 30.48
C ARG A 145 2.93 -18.78 31.84
N ARG A 146 1.59 -18.72 31.82
CA ARG A 146 0.73 -19.28 32.87
C ARG A 146 -0.20 -20.28 32.20
#